data_AF-A0A1B7YYZ7-F1
#
_entry.id   AF-A0A1B7YYZ7-F1
#
_cell.length_a   1.000
_cell.length_b   1.000
_cell.length_c   1.000
_cell.angle_alpha   90.00
_cell.angle_beta   90.00
_cell.angle_gamma   90.00
#
_symmetry.space_group_name_H-M   'P 1'
#
loop_
_entity.id
_entity.type
_entity.pdbx_description
1 polymer ?
#
loop_
_entity_poly.entity_id
_entity_poly.type
_entity_poly.pdbx_seq_one_letter_code
_entity_poly.pdbx_strand_id
1 'polypeptide(L)'
;MYITNAQEFQLTDKYDVTNQRSSGQQEEDIWLVDVIVTNNPESHVATLSISDFGLLDEIRISVLSNPDLEDINEILKVTVEYNACCSSTEEYYYLVSNDNDFISLPGIKNEYAYEPITDIHYIFPNQLFGKEGTILRAALQYTETATIKEIKVLRSIAWNDDDFDTEDAITAIN
;
A
#
# COMPACT_ATOMS: atom_id res chain seq x y z
N MET A 1 -8.57 -10.51 28.21
CA MET A 1 -8.23 -9.18 27.66
C MET A 1 -6.91 -9.38 26.94
N TYR A 2 -6.96 -9.62 25.63
CA TYR A 2 -5.74 -9.78 24.84
C TYR A 2 -5.26 -8.38 24.49
N ILE A 3 -4.05 -8.04 24.90
CA ILE A 3 -3.34 -6.88 24.38
C ILE A 3 -2.80 -7.36 23.03
N THR A 4 -3.57 -7.16 21.96
CA THR A 4 -3.04 -7.29 20.61
C THR A 4 -2.10 -6.11 20.40
N ASN A 5 -0.80 -6.39 20.29
CA ASN A 5 0.14 -5.38 19.82
C ASN A 5 -0.27 -5.00 18.40
N ALA A 6 -0.30 -3.70 18.11
CA ALA A 6 -0.49 -3.20 16.76
C ALA A 6 0.53 -3.87 15.82
N GLN A 7 0.05 -4.44 14.72
CA GLN A 7 0.91 -5.09 13.74
C GLN A 7 1.46 -4.08 12.72
N GLU A 8 2.70 -4.32 12.31
CA GLU A 8 3.37 -3.57 11.25
C GLU A 8 3.62 -4.49 10.06
N PHE A 9 3.66 -3.91 8.86
CA PHE A 9 4.09 -4.62 7.66
C PHE A 9 5.52 -5.14 7.83
N GLN A 10 5.75 -6.39 7.46
CA GLN A 10 7.05 -7.04 7.52
C GLN A 10 7.52 -7.37 6.11
N LEU A 11 8.82 -7.17 5.82
CA LEU A 11 9.40 -7.62 4.55
C LEU A 11 9.21 -9.13 4.37
N THR A 12 9.04 -9.57 3.12
CA THR A 12 8.75 -10.97 2.82
C THR A 12 9.43 -11.44 1.54
N ASP A 13 9.77 -12.73 1.51
CA ASP A 13 10.27 -13.43 0.32
C ASP A 13 9.17 -14.27 -0.36
N LYS A 14 7.92 -14.21 0.14
CA LYS A 14 6.76 -14.97 -0.41
C LYS A 14 6.37 -14.51 -1.82
N TYR A 15 6.60 -13.23 -2.09
CA TYR A 15 6.29 -12.55 -3.33
C TYR A 15 7.56 -11.99 -3.93
N ASP A 16 7.60 -11.89 -5.25
CA ASP A 16 8.73 -11.36 -5.99
C ASP A 16 8.26 -10.49 -7.14
N VAL A 17 9.19 -9.71 -7.68
CA VAL A 17 8.99 -8.80 -8.80
C VAL A 17 9.75 -9.32 -10.00
N THR A 18 9.07 -9.49 -11.13
CA THR A 18 9.69 -9.92 -12.39
C THR A 18 9.42 -8.95 -13.52
N ASN A 19 10.41 -8.75 -14.39
CA ASN A 19 10.30 -7.84 -15.52
C ASN A 19 9.82 -8.59 -16.77
N GLN A 20 8.59 -8.34 -17.23
CA GLN A 20 8.18 -8.71 -18.58
C GLN A 20 7.72 -7.51 -19.41
N ARG A 21 8.70 -6.99 -20.16
CA ARG A 21 8.59 -6.23 -21.44
C ARG A 21 8.38 -4.73 -21.29
N SER A 22 9.08 -3.97 -22.15
CA SER A 22 8.72 -2.60 -22.46
C SER A 22 7.38 -2.57 -23.20
N SER A 23 6.46 -1.73 -22.75
CA SER A 23 5.34 -1.30 -23.59
C SER A 23 5.91 -0.39 -24.68
N GLY A 24 5.52 -0.59 -25.94
CA GLY A 24 6.28 -0.09 -27.09
C GLY A 24 6.40 1.45 -27.25
N GLN A 25 7.35 1.78 -28.15
CA GLN A 25 7.85 3.09 -28.64
C GLN A 25 8.82 3.86 -27.73
N GLN A 26 9.97 4.19 -28.33
CA GLN A 26 11.24 4.66 -27.75
C GLN A 26 11.21 6.02 -27.01
N GLU A 27 10.03 6.54 -26.65
CA GLU A 27 9.91 7.91 -26.13
C GLU A 27 9.33 8.01 -24.70
N GLU A 28 8.77 6.93 -24.13
CA GLU A 28 8.36 6.91 -22.73
C GLU A 28 9.04 5.74 -22.00
N ASP A 29 9.81 6.03 -20.95
CA ASP A 29 10.53 5.04 -20.12
C ASP A 29 9.55 4.28 -19.19
N ILE A 30 8.42 3.81 -19.74
CA ILE A 30 7.42 3.03 -19.01
C ILE A 30 7.83 1.55 -19.02
N TRP A 31 8.09 1.02 -17.82
CA TRP A 31 8.42 -0.38 -17.60
C TRP A 31 7.25 -1.12 -16.96
N LEU A 32 6.91 -2.28 -17.52
CA LEU A 32 5.91 -3.18 -16.93
C LEU A 32 6.59 -4.19 -16.04
N VAL A 33 6.08 -4.29 -14.83
CA VAL A 33 6.67 -5.04 -13.73
C VAL A 33 5.60 -5.96 -13.14
N ASP A 34 5.81 -7.27 -13.21
CA ASP A 34 4.87 -8.26 -12.69
C ASP A 34 5.21 -8.61 -11.24
N VAL A 35 4.21 -8.53 -10.37
CA VAL A 35 4.26 -9.04 -9.00
C VAL A 35 3.72 -10.47 -9.01
N ILE A 36 4.52 -11.42 -8.53
CA ILE A 36 4.23 -12.85 -8.58
C ILE A 36 4.42 -13.51 -7.21
N VAL A 37 3.88 -14.71 -7.04
CA VAL A 37 4.25 -15.59 -5.92
C VAL A 37 5.58 -16.27 -6.24
N THR A 38 6.60 -16.11 -5.38
CA THR A 38 8.00 -16.52 -5.66
C THR A 38 8.14 -17.98 -6.11
N ASN A 39 7.43 -18.89 -5.44
CA ASN A 39 7.49 -20.33 -5.73
C ASN A 39 6.41 -20.81 -6.71
N ASN A 40 5.61 -19.90 -7.25
CA ASN A 40 4.60 -20.19 -8.26
C ASN A 40 4.47 -19.01 -9.24
N PRO A 41 5.41 -18.84 -10.19
CA PRO A 41 5.41 -17.70 -11.11
C PRO A 41 4.18 -17.62 -12.03
N GLU A 42 3.40 -18.70 -12.16
CA GLU A 42 2.11 -18.68 -12.87
C GLU A 42 1.00 -18.00 -12.05
N SER A 43 1.19 -17.89 -10.72
CA SER A 43 0.33 -17.12 -9.82
C SER A 43 0.74 -15.65 -9.88
N HIS A 44 0.10 -14.94 -10.79
CA HIS A 44 0.23 -13.51 -10.98
C HIS A 44 -0.65 -12.74 -10.01
N VAL A 45 -0.07 -11.75 -9.33
CA VAL A 45 -0.80 -10.84 -8.43
C VAL A 45 -1.29 -9.63 -9.22
N ALA A 46 -0.37 -8.94 -9.89
CA ALA A 46 -0.64 -7.72 -10.64
C ALA A 46 0.53 -7.35 -11.57
N THR A 47 0.23 -6.51 -12.56
CA THR A 47 1.25 -5.83 -13.38
C THR A 47 1.24 -4.34 -13.02
N LEU A 48 2.39 -3.83 -12.59
CA LEU A 48 2.63 -2.43 -12.30
C LEU A 48 3.23 -1.74 -13.53
N SER A 49 2.84 -0.48 -13.76
CA SER A 49 3.39 0.37 -14.81
C SER A 49 4.28 1.43 -14.17
N ILE A 50 5.59 1.30 -14.34
CA ILE A 50 6.61 2.17 -13.76
C ILE A 50 7.02 3.21 -14.80
N SER A 51 6.48 4.43 -14.69
CA SER A 51 6.62 5.45 -15.74
C SER A 51 7.98 6.15 -15.77
N ASP A 52 8.70 6.17 -14.64
CA ASP A 52 9.98 6.87 -14.48
C ASP A 52 11.09 5.88 -14.08
N PHE A 53 11.25 4.79 -14.84
CA PHE A 53 12.18 3.72 -14.48
C PHE A 53 13.63 4.20 -14.29
N GLY A 54 14.06 5.24 -15.03
CA GLY A 54 15.39 5.83 -14.85
C GLY A 54 15.62 6.50 -13.48
N LEU A 55 14.55 6.78 -12.73
CA LEU A 55 14.56 7.36 -11.39
C LEU A 55 14.21 6.32 -10.30
N LEU A 56 13.95 5.08 -10.68
CA LEU A 56 13.66 4.01 -9.74
C LEU A 56 14.87 3.74 -8.84
N ASP A 57 14.65 3.82 -7.53
CA ASP A 57 15.66 3.50 -6.52
C ASP A 57 15.48 2.06 -6.04
N GLU A 58 14.28 1.72 -5.56
CA GLU A 58 13.98 0.42 -4.99
C GLU A 58 12.52 0.01 -5.16
N ILE A 59 12.27 -1.30 -5.24
CA ILE A 59 10.94 -1.88 -5.04
C ILE A 59 11.00 -2.79 -3.82
N ARG A 60 10.16 -2.53 -2.81
CA ARG A 60 10.05 -3.32 -1.58
C ARG A 60 8.70 -3.99 -1.50
N ILE A 61 8.70 -5.28 -1.15
CA ILE A 61 7.48 -6.03 -0.88
C ILE A 61 7.41 -6.37 0.61
N SER A 62 6.25 -6.10 1.20
CA SER A 62 5.96 -6.38 2.61
C SER A 62 4.55 -6.90 2.79
N VAL A 63 4.29 -7.60 3.90
CA VAL A 63 2.99 -8.18 4.22
C VAL A 63 2.55 -7.83 5.64
N LEU A 64 1.23 -7.71 5.80
CA LEU A 64 0.55 -7.62 7.08
C LEU A 64 -0.35 -8.85 7.23
N SER A 65 0.05 -9.78 8.09
CA SER A 65 -0.68 -11.03 8.30
C SER A 65 -1.90 -10.84 9.20
N ASN A 66 -2.98 -11.55 8.91
CA ASN A 66 -4.24 -11.54 9.65
C ASN A 66 -4.70 -10.11 9.98
N PRO A 67 -5.16 -9.33 8.97
CA PRO A 67 -5.54 -7.94 9.13
C PRO A 67 -6.82 -7.72 9.96
N ASP A 68 -7.40 -8.78 10.53
CA ASP A 68 -8.71 -8.80 11.19
C ASP A 68 -9.83 -8.29 10.26
N LEU A 69 -9.78 -8.74 9.00
CA LEU A 69 -10.81 -8.58 7.98
C LEU A 69 -11.35 -9.96 7.59
N GLU A 70 -12.67 -10.10 7.51
CA GLU A 70 -13.30 -11.36 7.12
C GLU A 70 -12.81 -11.82 5.74
N ASP A 71 -12.53 -13.11 5.59
CA ASP A 71 -12.05 -13.73 4.35
C ASP A 71 -10.71 -13.24 3.79
N ILE A 72 -9.97 -12.41 4.54
CA ILE A 72 -8.64 -11.93 4.14
C ILE A 72 -7.56 -12.52 5.06
N ASN A 73 -6.61 -13.23 4.44
CA ASN A 73 -5.48 -13.83 5.13
C ASN A 73 -4.38 -12.82 5.45
N GLU A 74 -4.07 -11.95 4.49
CA GLU A 74 -3.00 -10.96 4.61
C GLU A 74 -3.19 -9.81 3.63
N ILE A 75 -2.48 -8.72 3.90
CA ILE A 75 -2.34 -7.59 2.98
C ILE A 75 -0.93 -7.60 2.43
N LEU A 76 -0.81 -7.63 1.11
CA LEU A 76 0.44 -7.41 0.40
C LEU A 76 0.58 -5.92 0.08
N LYS A 77 1.72 -5.32 0.46
CA LYS A 77 2.09 -3.95 0.11
C LYS A 77 3.35 -3.98 -0.75
N VAL A 78 3.26 -3.41 -1.94
CA VAL A 78 4.39 -3.15 -2.84
C VAL A 78 4.68 -1.66 -2.81
N THR A 79 5.90 -1.29 -2.43
CA THR A 79 6.37 0.11 -2.38
C THR A 79 7.41 0.30 -3.47
N VAL A 80 7.17 1.26 -4.35
CA VAL A 80 8.11 1.68 -5.39
C VAL A 80 8.66 3.03 -4.96
N GLU A 81 9.97 3.12 -4.76
CA GLU A 81 10.66 4.34 -4.36
C GLU A 81 11.38 4.95 -5.55
N TYR A 82 11.16 6.25 -5.77
CA TYR A 82 11.84 7.02 -6.80
C TYR A 82 12.73 8.08 -6.17
N ASN A 83 13.94 8.20 -6.69
CA ASN A 83 14.93 9.15 -6.24
C ASN A 83 15.23 10.17 -7.36
N ALA A 84 14.55 11.31 -7.27
CA ALA A 84 14.69 12.42 -8.20
C ALA A 84 15.26 13.67 -7.47
N CYS A 85 14.88 14.88 -7.89
CA CYS A 85 15.17 16.08 -7.12
C CYS A 85 14.43 16.12 -5.76
N CYS A 86 13.28 15.44 -5.68
CA CYS A 86 12.52 15.14 -4.48
C CYS A 86 12.30 13.62 -4.45
N SER A 87 12.37 13.01 -3.28
CA SER A 87 12.01 11.59 -3.16
C SER A 87 10.49 11.44 -3.31
N SER A 88 10.04 10.30 -3.80
CA SER A 88 8.61 9.96 -3.81
C SER A 88 8.43 8.45 -3.73
N THR A 89 7.27 8.03 -3.26
CA THR A 89 6.89 6.62 -3.20
C THR A 89 5.53 6.39 -3.82
N GLU A 90 5.39 5.31 -4.57
CA GLU A 90 4.10 4.75 -4.99
C GLU A 90 3.85 3.45 -4.23
N GLU A 91 2.71 3.36 -3.55
CA GLU A 91 2.33 2.21 -2.75
C GLU A 91 1.09 1.53 -3.35
N TYR A 92 1.20 0.23 -3.58
CA TYR A 92 0.13 -0.63 -4.09
C TYR A 92 -0.21 -1.68 -3.04
N TYR A 93 -1.50 -1.82 -2.75
CA TYR A 93 -2.00 -2.74 -1.72
C TYR A 93 -2.92 -3.77 -2.34
N TYR A 94 -2.71 -5.04 -2.01
CA TYR A 94 -3.51 -6.16 -2.44
C TYR A 94 -3.97 -6.97 -1.23
N LEU A 95 -5.28 -7.12 -1.08
CA LEU A 95 -5.85 -8.02 -0.08
C LEU A 95 -5.83 -9.42 -0.65
N VAL A 96 -5.25 -10.35 0.11
CA VAL A 96 -5.12 -11.76 -0.28
C VAL A 96 -6.19 -12.55 0.43
N SER A 97 -7.16 -13.07 -0.33
CA SER A 97 -8.29 -13.81 0.23
C SER A 97 -7.89 -15.21 0.73
N ASN A 98 -8.81 -15.86 1.43
CA ASN A 98 -8.72 -17.27 1.82
C ASN A 98 -8.55 -18.22 0.63
N ASP A 99 -9.10 -17.85 -0.52
CA ASP A 99 -9.03 -18.63 -1.76
C ASP A 99 -7.81 -18.26 -2.63
N ASN A 100 -6.93 -17.37 -2.14
CA ASN A 100 -5.79 -16.77 -2.86
C ASN A 100 -6.18 -15.88 -4.03
N ASP A 101 -7.38 -15.28 -4.00
CA ASP A 101 -7.72 -14.18 -4.90
C ASP A 101 -7.11 -12.88 -4.39
N PHE A 102 -6.86 -11.95 -5.31
CA PHE A 102 -6.25 -10.65 -5.03
C PHE A 102 -7.24 -9.53 -5.32
N ILE A 103 -7.47 -8.67 -4.33
CA ILE A 103 -8.30 -7.47 -4.46
C ILE A 103 -7.41 -6.25 -4.30
N SER A 104 -7.34 -5.40 -5.31
CA SER A 104 -6.51 -4.19 -5.26
C SER A 104 -7.24 -3.05 -4.55
N LEU A 105 -6.51 -2.32 -3.71
CA LEU A 105 -6.93 -0.99 -3.27
C LEU A 105 -6.40 0.08 -4.23
N PRO A 106 -7.04 1.26 -4.27
CA PRO A 106 -6.48 2.40 -4.98
C PRO A 106 -5.05 2.71 -4.50
N GLY A 107 -4.13 2.84 -5.45
CA GLY A 107 -2.73 3.16 -5.15
C GLY A 107 -2.56 4.51 -4.47
N ILE A 108 -1.47 4.65 -3.73
CA ILE A 108 -1.10 5.89 -3.04
C ILE A 108 0.22 6.41 -3.61
N LYS A 109 0.29 7.72 -3.83
CA LYS A 109 1.54 8.41 -4.16
C LYS A 109 1.85 9.43 -3.05
N ASN A 110 3.04 9.35 -2.48
CA ASN A 110 3.57 10.32 -1.51
C ASN A 110 4.81 11.01 -2.10
N GLU A 111 4.89 12.32 -1.97
CA GLU A 111 6.01 13.14 -2.48
C GLU A 111 6.68 13.89 -1.32
N TYR A 112 8.00 13.80 -1.24
CA TYR A 112 8.80 14.32 -0.14
C TYR A 112 9.65 15.49 -0.65
N ALA A 113 9.00 16.64 -0.86
CA ALA A 113 9.65 17.84 -1.39
C ALA A 113 9.93 18.91 -0.32
N TYR A 114 8.98 19.14 0.59
CA TYR A 114 9.05 20.20 1.59
C TYR A 114 8.35 19.79 2.89
N GLU A 115 8.80 20.36 4.00
CA GLU A 115 8.15 20.17 5.30
C GLU A 115 6.87 21.02 5.45
N PRO A 116 5.87 20.55 6.22
CA PRO A 116 5.85 19.29 6.96
C PRO A 116 5.53 18.09 6.07
N ILE A 117 6.26 16.98 6.28
CA ILE A 117 6.03 15.72 5.58
C ILE A 117 4.68 15.16 6.03
N THR A 118 3.83 14.88 5.05
CA THR A 118 2.52 14.26 5.24
C THR A 118 2.43 13.06 4.33
N ASP A 119 2.19 11.89 4.91
CA ASP A 119 2.07 10.65 4.14
C ASP A 119 0.65 10.15 4.20
N ILE A 120 0.16 9.71 3.05
CA ILE A 120 -1.09 8.98 2.97
C ILE A 120 -0.76 7.50 3.16
N HIS A 121 -1.54 6.81 4.01
CA HIS A 121 -1.45 5.37 4.21
C HIS A 121 -2.84 4.74 4.33
N TYR A 122 -2.90 3.43 4.08
CA TYR A 122 -3.99 2.61 4.61
C TYR A 122 -3.63 2.11 6.00
N ILE A 123 -4.59 2.18 6.92
CA ILE A 123 -4.52 1.62 8.28
C ILE A 123 -5.54 0.49 8.36
N PHE A 124 -5.05 -0.72 8.62
CA PHE A 124 -5.87 -1.92 8.74
C PHE A 124 -6.30 -2.17 10.20
N PRO A 125 -7.38 -2.94 10.44
CA PRO A 125 -7.95 -3.12 11.77
C PRO A 125 -6.97 -3.57 12.86
N ASN A 126 -6.02 -4.45 12.52
CA ASN A 126 -5.03 -4.98 13.45
C ASN A 126 -3.82 -4.04 13.72
N GLN A 127 -3.81 -2.84 13.14
CA GLN A 127 -2.73 -1.86 13.29
C GLN A 127 -3.08 -0.79 14.33
N LEU A 128 -2.07 0.02 14.68
CA LEU A 128 -2.27 1.15 15.57
C LEU A 128 -3.23 2.14 14.90
N PHE A 129 -4.25 2.60 15.63
CA PHE A 129 -5.34 3.42 15.11
C PHE A 129 -6.29 2.72 14.12
N GLY A 130 -6.14 1.41 13.93
CA GLY A 130 -7.07 0.57 13.18
C GLY A 130 -8.46 0.53 13.82
N LYS A 131 -9.45 0.21 13.01
CA LYS A 131 -10.84 0.04 13.43
C LYS A 131 -11.37 -1.29 12.89
N GLU A 132 -11.99 -2.08 13.77
CA GLU A 132 -12.59 -3.38 13.43
C GLU A 132 -13.49 -3.30 12.18
N GLY A 133 -13.34 -4.26 11.27
CA GLY A 133 -14.12 -4.36 10.02
C GLY A 133 -13.96 -3.20 9.04
N THR A 134 -12.96 -2.33 9.23
CA THR A 134 -12.81 -1.10 8.46
C THR A 134 -11.37 -0.90 7.99
N ILE A 135 -11.19 -0.54 6.73
CA ILE A 135 -9.91 -0.05 6.20
C ILE A 135 -9.95 1.47 6.17
N LEU A 136 -9.02 2.13 6.86
CA LEU A 136 -8.96 3.59 6.89
C LEU A 136 -7.88 4.07 5.92
N ARG A 137 -8.22 5.01 5.03
CA ARG A 137 -7.21 5.80 4.30
C ARG A 137 -6.99 7.09 5.07
N ALA A 138 -5.79 7.34 5.53
CA ALA A 138 -5.48 8.48 6.41
C ALA A 138 -4.24 9.23 5.94
N ALA A 139 -4.22 10.54 6.17
CA ALA A 139 -3.03 11.36 6.10
C ALA A 139 -2.38 11.44 7.49
N LEU A 140 -1.11 11.10 7.58
CA LEU A 140 -0.30 11.13 8.79
C LEU A 140 0.69 12.27 8.65
N GLN A 141 0.63 13.23 9.58
CA GLN A 141 1.64 14.26 9.70
C GLN A 141 2.65 13.87 10.77
N TYR A 142 3.93 13.97 10.45
CA TYR A 142 5.00 13.64 11.39
C TYR A 142 5.62 14.89 12.04
N THR A 143 6.15 14.71 13.24
CA THR A 143 7.09 15.66 13.87
C THR A 143 8.46 15.57 13.21
N GLU A 144 9.35 16.54 13.47
CA GLU A 144 10.78 16.49 13.07
C GLU A 144 11.50 15.20 13.56
N THR A 145 11.05 14.58 14.65
CA THR A 145 11.62 13.33 15.18
C THR A 145 10.92 12.06 14.64
N ALA A 146 10.23 12.15 13.50
CA ALA A 146 9.51 11.04 12.85
C ALA A 146 8.44 10.34 13.71
N THR A 147 7.88 11.04 14.70
CA THR A 147 6.71 10.56 15.46
C THR A 147 5.42 11.09 14.86
N ILE A 148 4.35 10.30 14.86
CA ILE A 148 3.05 10.73 14.35
C ILE A 148 2.54 11.87 15.24
N LYS A 149 2.35 13.05 14.64
CA LYS A 149 1.80 14.25 15.29
C LYS A 149 0.28 14.30 15.17
N GLU A 150 -0.23 14.01 13.97
CA GLU A 150 -1.65 14.11 13.65
C GLU A 150 -2.03 13.03 12.64
N ILE A 151 -3.25 12.49 12.79
CA ILE A 151 -3.85 11.55 11.85
C ILE A 151 -5.18 12.14 11.41
N LYS A 152 -5.33 12.34 10.10
CA LYS A 152 -6.58 12.77 9.48
C LYS A 152 -7.11 11.63 8.63
N VAL A 153 -8.23 11.04 9.03
CA VAL A 153 -8.95 10.06 8.22
C VAL A 153 -9.49 10.77 6.98
N LEU A 154 -9.07 10.31 5.80
CA LEU A 154 -9.53 10.80 4.51
C LEU A 154 -10.71 9.97 4.01
N ARG A 155 -10.70 8.65 4.31
CA ARG A 155 -11.74 7.72 3.91
C ARG A 155 -11.83 6.56 4.88
N SER A 156 -13.05 6.07 5.09
CA SER A 156 -13.34 4.85 5.83
C SER A 156 -14.03 3.89 4.88
N ILE A 157 -13.44 2.71 4.65
CA ILE A 157 -13.98 1.68 3.77
C ILE A 157 -14.49 0.57 4.68
N ALA A 158 -15.80 0.37 4.71
CA ALA A 158 -16.39 -0.78 5.39
C ALA A 158 -16.05 -2.04 4.56
N TRP A 159 -15.39 -3.00 5.19
CA TRP A 159 -15.06 -4.25 4.53
C TRP A 159 -16.29 -5.16 4.48
N ASN A 160 -16.51 -5.83 3.33
CA ASN A 160 -17.77 -6.51 2.95
C ASN A 160 -18.98 -5.58 2.75
N ASP A 161 -18.78 -4.28 2.55
CA ASP A 161 -19.81 -3.39 2.02
C ASP A 161 -19.63 -3.27 0.49
N ASP A 162 -20.71 -3.40 -0.28
CA ASP A 162 -20.72 -3.51 -1.75
C ASP A 162 -20.30 -2.20 -2.46
N ASP A 163 -19.82 -1.18 -1.73
CA ASP A 163 -19.68 0.19 -2.22
C ASP A 163 -18.29 0.78 -1.90
N PHE A 164 -17.32 0.52 -2.78
CA PHE A 164 -15.99 1.13 -2.75
C PHE A 164 -15.95 2.51 -3.44
N ASP A 165 -17.10 3.10 -3.79
CA ASP A 165 -17.19 4.31 -4.65
C ASP A 165 -17.61 5.59 -3.92
N THR A 166 -17.96 5.55 -2.63
CA THR A 166 -18.38 6.77 -1.91
C THR A 166 -17.22 7.50 -1.21
N GLU A 167 -16.95 8.72 -1.69
CA GLU A 167 -16.02 9.71 -1.10
C GLU A 167 -16.73 10.52 0.00
N ASP A 168 -16.78 10.00 1.23
CA ASP A 168 -17.11 10.83 2.38
C ASP A 168 -15.88 10.97 3.30
N ALA A 169 -15.28 12.16 3.25
CA ALA A 169 -14.19 12.55 4.15
C ALA A 169 -14.73 12.69 5.57
N ILE A 170 -14.47 11.71 6.44
CA ILE A 170 -14.80 11.82 7.85
C ILE A 170 -13.73 12.65 8.54
N THR A 171 -14.02 13.93 8.79
CA THR A 171 -13.17 14.76 9.64
C THR A 171 -13.43 14.38 11.11
N ALA A 172 -12.69 13.41 11.62
CA ALA A 172 -12.65 13.17 13.06
C ALA A 172 -11.58 14.08 13.68
N ILE A 173 -12.04 15.19 14.26
CA ILE A 173 -11.27 16.08 15.12
C ILE A 173 -11.15 15.38 16.48
N ASN A 174 -9.93 15.33 17.04
CA ASN A 174 -9.72 15.25 18.48
C ASN A 174 -8.87 16.45 18.92
#